data_AF-H3NW50-F1
#
_entry.id   AF-H3NW50-F1
#
_cell.length_a   1.000
_cell.length_b   1.000
_cell.length_c   1.000
_cell.angle_alpha   90.00
_cell.angle_beta   90.00
_cell.angle_gamma   90.00
#
_symmetry.space_group_name_H-M   'P 1'
#
loop_
_entity.id
_entity.type
_entity.pdbx_description
1 polymer ?
#
loop_
_entity_poly.entity_id
_entity_poly.type
_entity_poly.pdbx_seq_one_letter_code
_entity_poly.pdbx_strand_id
1 'polypeptide(L)' 'MSSASEQLQSKLSNQENEKKKNRTFLGEIASPLITWAAIAATYASLQSEAPNTAAWGAIMLALFGLQVGLATWKARN' A
#
# COMPACT_ATOMS: atom_id res chain seq x y z
N MET A 1 -27.02 -29.55 -1.74
CA MET A 1 -27.08 -28.09 -1.46
C MET A 1 -26.33 -27.87 -0.16
N SER A 2 -25.32 -26.99 -0.15
CA SER A 2 -24.61 -26.64 1.09
C SER A 2 -25.57 -25.97 2.07
N SER A 3 -25.50 -26.32 3.35
CA SER A 3 -26.39 -25.77 4.36
C SER A 3 -26.10 -24.29 4.60
N ALA A 4 -27.10 -23.52 5.03
CA ALA A 4 -26.94 -22.08 5.29
C ALA A 4 -25.82 -21.78 6.30
N SER A 5 -25.55 -22.71 7.24
CA SER A 5 -24.46 -22.61 8.21
C SER A 5 -23.08 -22.84 7.58
N GLU A 6 -22.94 -23.77 6.63
CA GLU A 6 -21.69 -23.96 5.86
C GLU A 6 -21.36 -22.74 5.00
N GLN A 7 -22.37 -22.11 4.38
CA GLN A 7 -22.17 -20.86 3.65
C GLN A 7 -21.74 -19.72 4.59
N LEU A 8 -22.32 -19.61 5.78
CA LEU A 8 -21.93 -18.61 6.77
C LEU A 8 -20.50 -18.81 7.28
N GLN A 9 -20.10 -20.05 7.58
CA GLN A 9 -18.74 -20.36 7.99
C GLN A 9 -17.71 -20.10 6.88
N SER A 10 -18.05 -20.39 5.62
CA SER A 10 -17.20 -20.07 4.48
C SER A 10 -17.01 -18.55 4.29
N LYS A 11 -18.08 -17.75 4.53
CA LYS A 11 -17.99 -16.29 4.46
C LYS A 11 -17.18 -15.70 5.60
N LEU A 12 -17.35 -16.22 6.82
CA LEU A 12 -16.59 -15.77 7.99
C LEU A 12 -15.10 -16.09 7.87
N SER A 13 -14.74 -17.30 7.46
CA SER A 13 -13.33 -17.68 7.23
C SER A 13 -12.68 -16.87 6.11
N ASN A 14 -13.41 -16.59 5.02
CA ASN A 14 -12.94 -15.69 3.97
C ASN A 14 -12.72 -14.26 4.50
N GLN A 15 -13.64 -13.73 5.32
CA GLN A 15 -13.46 -12.41 5.92
C GLN A 15 -12.26 -12.35 6.87
N GLU A 16 -12.00 -13.40 7.63
CA GLU A 16 -10.87 -13.46 8.55
C GLU A 16 -9.53 -13.48 7.80
N ASN A 17 -9.47 -14.24 6.70
CA ASN A 17 -8.33 -14.25 5.79
C ASN A 17 -8.12 -12.88 5.12
N GLU A 18 -9.17 -12.23 4.64
CA GLU A 18 -9.09 -10.88 4.05
C GLU A 18 -8.63 -9.83 5.09
N LYS A 19 -9.14 -9.88 6.32
CA LYS A 19 -8.68 -9.01 7.42
C LYS A 19 -7.21 -9.21 7.73
N LYS A 20 -6.74 -10.45 7.76
CA LYS A 20 -5.32 -10.77 8.01
C LYS A 20 -4.44 -10.21 6.88
N LYS A 21 -4.83 -10.42 5.61
CA LYS A 21 -4.11 -9.86 4.45
C LYS A 21 -4.07 -8.33 4.48
N ASN A 22 -5.19 -7.69 4.77
CA ASN A 22 -5.27 -6.23 4.85
C ASN A 22 -4.42 -5.66 5.98
N ARG A 23 -4.38 -6.33 7.15
CA ARG A 23 -3.51 -5.94 8.26
C ARG A 23 -2.03 -6.06 7.92
N THR A 24 -1.63 -7.16 7.26
CA THR A 24 -0.24 -7.34 6.79
C THR A 24 0.12 -6.25 5.77
N PHE A 25 -0.74 -6.00 4.80
CA PHE A 25 -0.56 -4.96 3.79
C PHE A 25 -0.42 -3.55 4.42
N LEU A 26 -1.33 -3.18 5.32
CA LEU A 26 -1.27 -1.90 6.02
C LEU A 26 0.01 -1.76 6.87
N GLY A 27 0.43 -2.82 7.54
CA GLY A 27 1.68 -2.84 8.32
C GLY A 27 2.91 -2.60 7.46
N GLU A 28 2.97 -3.21 6.28
CA GLU A 28 4.09 -3.07 5.35
C GLU A 28 4.13 -1.70 4.66
N ILE A 29 2.97 -1.04 4.47
CA ILE A 29 2.88 0.22 3.71
C ILE A 29 2.88 1.46 4.61
N ALA A 30 2.52 1.34 5.88
CA ALA A 30 2.49 2.47 6.82
C ALA A 30 3.86 3.17 6.95
N SER A 31 4.94 2.41 7.09
CA SER A 31 6.29 2.97 7.19
C SER A 31 6.75 3.64 5.89
N PRO A 32 6.65 3.00 4.71
CA PRO A 32 6.91 3.65 3.44
C PRO A 32 6.12 4.94 3.24
N LEU A 33 4.82 4.95 3.56
CA LEU A 33 3.98 6.16 3.42
C LEU A 33 4.54 7.36 4.19
N ILE A 34 4.97 7.14 5.44
CA ILE A 34 5.57 8.20 6.27
C ILE A 34 6.88 8.68 5.63
N THR A 35 7.72 7.76 5.17
CA THR A 35 8.99 8.09 4.50
C THR A 35 8.76 8.91 3.23
N TRP A 36 7.80 8.52 2.37
CA TRP A 36 7.48 9.27 1.16
C TRP A 36 6.92 10.66 1.47
N ALA A 37 6.06 10.78 2.48
CA ALA A 37 5.54 12.09 2.91
C ALA A 37 6.67 13.01 3.38
N ALA A 38 7.64 12.49 4.14
CA ALA A 38 8.80 13.25 4.61
C ALA A 38 9.72 13.69 3.44
N ILE A 39 9.96 12.79 2.48
CA ILE A 39 10.75 13.09 1.27
C ILE A 39 10.06 14.17 0.44
N ALA A 40 8.74 14.08 0.27
CA ALA A 40 7.96 15.07 -0.47
C ALA A 40 7.96 16.44 0.23
N ALA A 41 7.77 16.49 1.55
CA ALA A 41 7.83 17.72 2.33
C ALA A 41 9.22 18.38 2.23
N THR A 42 10.28 17.58 2.30
CA THR A 42 11.67 18.06 2.18
C THR A 42 11.98 18.54 0.77
N TYR A 43 11.51 17.83 -0.26
CA TYR A 43 11.68 18.28 -1.64
C TYR A 43 10.89 19.57 -1.94
N ALA A 44 9.69 19.70 -1.38
CA ALA A 44 8.89 20.92 -1.49
C ALA A 44 9.56 22.11 -0.79
N SER A 45 10.18 21.91 0.38
CA SER A 45 10.89 22.99 1.08
C SER A 45 12.21 23.42 0.39
N LEU A 46 12.81 22.52 -0.39
CA LEU A 46 14.03 22.79 -1.17
C LEU A 46 13.76 23.35 -2.57
N GLN A 47 12.51 23.31 -3.05
CA GLN A 47 12.15 23.85 -4.37
C GLN A 47 12.10 25.38 -4.33
N SER A 48 13.26 26.00 -4.54
CA SER A 48 13.37 27.44 -4.77
C SER A 48 12.97 27.82 -6.21
N GLU A 49 13.43 27.11 -7.26
CA GLU A 49 13.22 27.51 -8.67
C GLU A 49 13.33 26.37 -9.75
N ALA A 50 13.04 25.09 -9.46
CA ALA A 50 13.41 24.00 -10.37
C ALA A 50 12.33 23.60 -11.42
N PRO A 51 12.65 23.54 -12.74
CA PRO A 51 11.75 23.07 -13.81
C PRO A 51 11.49 21.55 -13.83
N ASN A 52 12.09 20.77 -12.93
CA ASN A 52 12.10 19.29 -12.96
C ASN A 52 11.11 18.61 -11.99
N THR A 53 10.17 19.36 -11.40
CA THR A 53 9.19 18.83 -10.42
C THR A 53 8.32 17.71 -10.98
N ALA A 54 7.94 17.79 -12.25
CA ALA A 54 7.17 16.73 -12.92
C ALA A 54 7.96 15.42 -13.06
N ALA A 55 9.23 15.50 -13.46
CA ALA A 55 10.10 14.33 -13.58
C ALA A 55 10.37 13.69 -12.22
N TRP A 56 10.63 14.50 -11.20
CA TRP A 56 10.78 14.03 -9.81
C TRP A 56 9.51 13.35 -9.31
N GLY A 57 8.34 13.96 -9.53
CA GLY A 57 7.04 13.39 -9.13
C GLY A 57 6.76 12.06 -9.81
N ALA A 58 7.08 11.94 -11.11
CA ALA A 58 6.93 10.69 -11.86
C ALA A 58 7.83 9.57 -11.31
N ILE A 59 9.10 9.87 -10.98
CA ILE A 59 10.03 8.91 -10.37
C ILE A 59 9.53 8.48 -8.99
N MET A 60 9.08 9.42 -8.16
CA MET A 60 8.56 9.11 -6.82
C MET A 60 7.31 8.24 -6.89
N LEU A 61 6.39 8.51 -7.83
CA LEU A 61 5.20 7.70 -8.07
C LEU A 61 5.55 6.28 -8.55
N ALA A 62 6.51 6.13 -9.45
CA ALA A 62 6.93 4.82 -9.95
C ALA A 62 7.54 3.96 -8.82
N LEU A 63 8.38 4.56 -7.98
CA LEU A 63 9.00 3.88 -6.83
C LEU A 63 7.96 3.52 -5.75
N PHE A 64 7.01 4.42 -5.47
CA PHE A 64 5.90 4.12 -4.55
C PHE A 64 5.02 2.98 -5.09
N GLY A 65 4.67 3.02 -6.38
CA GLY A 65 3.92 1.96 -7.04
C GLY A 65 4.61 0.59 -6.96
N LEU A 66 5.93 0.54 -7.14
CA LEU A 66 6.72 -0.67 -6.97
C LEU A 66 6.63 -1.22 -5.53
N GLN A 67 6.72 -0.35 -4.53
CA GLN A 67 6.61 -0.76 -3.12
C GLN A 67 5.20 -1.27 -2.77
N VAL A 68 4.16 -0.60 -3.27
CA VAL A 68 2.77 -1.09 -3.12
C VAL A 68 2.60 -2.45 -3.80
N GLY A 69 3.19 -2.65 -4.98
CA GLY A 69 3.20 -3.93 -5.68
C GLY A 69 3.86 -5.04 -4.86
N LEU A 70 5.05 -4.77 -4.31
CA LEU A 70 5.79 -5.70 -3.45
C LEU A 70 5.04 -6.03 -2.16
N ALA A 71 4.45 -5.03 -1.49
CA ALA A 71 3.65 -5.24 -0.28
C ALA A 71 2.38 -6.05 -0.58
N THR A 72 1.75 -5.83 -1.74
CA THR A 72 0.60 -6.63 -2.19
C THR A 72 0.99 -8.07 -2.47
N TRP A 73 2.13 -8.29 -3.14
CA TRP A 73 2.65 -9.62 -3.41
C TRP A 73 2.98 -10.36 -2.10
N LYS A 74 3.62 -9.68 -1.15
CA LYS A 74 3.94 -10.23 0.18
C LYS A 74 2.71 -10.49 1.03
N ALA A 75 1.65 -9.69 0.93
CA ALA A 75 0.38 -9.93 1.63
C ALA A 75 -0.43 -11.09 1.02
N ARG A 76 -0.12 -11.51 -0.21
CA ARG A 76 -0.74 -12.64 -0.89
C ARG A 76 -0.06 -13.98 -0.62
N ASN A 77 1.26 -13.97 -0.37
CA ASN A 77 2.07 -15.11 0.05
C ASN A 77 1.99 -15.34 1.56
#